data_AF-A0A940ZDA0-F1
#
_entry.id   AF-A0A940ZDA0-F1
#
_cell.length_a   1.000
_cell.length_b   1.000
_cell.length_c   1.000
_cell.angle_alpha   90.00
_cell.angle_beta   90.00
_cell.angle_gamma   90.00
#
_symmetry.space_group_name_H-M   'P 1'
#
loop_
_entity.id
_entity.type
_entity.pdbx_description
1 polymer ?
#
loop_
_entity_poly.entity_id
_entity_poly.type
_entity_poly.pdbx_seq_one_letter_code
_entity_poly.pdbx_strand_id
1 'polypeptide(L)'
;MKGIKAVWLAAIFLLLWTPGLAEMKDRKFTPQEIKKMSETKAIIETKFGNIELKFFPGTAPGHVNNFLELAKKGFYDGTTFHRVIPGFMIQGGDPNTKSPDRSQHGMGGPGYTIKAEFS
;
A
#
# COMPACT_ATOMS: atom_id res chain seq x y z
N MET A 1 -19.49 55.32 -34.92
CA MET A 1 -18.63 54.20 -35.34
C MET A 1 -17.29 54.30 -34.64
N LYS A 2 -16.73 53.16 -34.23
CA LYS A 2 -15.51 52.93 -33.41
C LYS A 2 -15.75 52.94 -31.90
N GLY A 3 -16.18 51.78 -31.41
CA GLY A 3 -15.90 51.36 -30.03
C GLY A 3 -14.55 50.66 -29.97
N ILE A 4 -13.98 50.58 -28.77
CA ILE A 4 -13.17 49.46 -28.27
C ILE A 4 -13.51 49.34 -26.78
N LYS A 5 -13.87 48.12 -26.40
CA LYS A 5 -14.38 47.71 -25.10
C LYS A 5 -13.22 47.37 -24.16
N ALA A 6 -13.51 47.44 -22.87
CA ALA A 6 -12.65 47.17 -21.73
C ALA A 6 -11.75 45.94 -21.88
N VAL A 7 -10.46 46.12 -21.58
CA VAL A 7 -9.50 45.03 -21.38
C VAL A 7 -9.61 44.59 -19.92
N TRP A 8 -10.22 43.43 -19.70
CA TRP A 8 -10.23 42.74 -18.40
C TRP A 8 -8.94 41.91 -18.27
N LEU A 9 -8.13 42.24 -17.27
CA LEU A 9 -7.02 41.41 -16.78
C LEU A 9 -7.61 40.29 -15.90
N ALA A 10 -7.88 39.13 -16.50
CA ALA A 10 -8.19 37.91 -15.76
C ALA A 10 -7.88 36.68 -16.62
N ALA A 11 -6.68 36.10 -16.46
CA ALA A 11 -6.39 34.70 -16.78
C ALA A 11 -4.96 34.31 -16.35
N ILE A 12 -4.72 34.20 -15.04
CA ILE A 12 -3.65 33.32 -14.52
C ILE A 12 -4.38 32.24 -13.71
N PHE A 13 -4.87 31.23 -14.43
CA PHE A 13 -5.35 29.97 -13.87
C PHE A 13 -5.17 28.93 -14.97
N LEU A 14 -3.95 28.41 -15.13
CA LEU A 14 -3.71 27.21 -15.91
C LEU A 14 -2.67 26.33 -15.21
N LEU A 15 -3.14 25.11 -14.95
CA LEU A 15 -2.42 23.85 -14.75
C LEU A 15 -1.50 23.74 -13.54
N LEU A 16 -2.08 23.29 -12.42
CA LEU A 16 -1.60 22.09 -11.73
C LEU A 16 -2.79 21.24 -11.26
N TRP A 17 -3.70 20.89 -12.18
CA TRP A 17 -4.51 19.69 -11.98
C TRP A 17 -3.66 18.55 -12.53
N THR A 18 -2.97 17.83 -11.65
CA THR A 18 -2.45 16.49 -11.98
C THR A 18 -3.54 15.50 -11.57
N PRO A 19 -4.40 15.04 -12.50
CA PRO A 19 -5.31 13.94 -12.22
C PRO A 19 -4.47 12.67 -12.31
N GLY A 20 -3.58 12.47 -11.35
CA GLY A 20 -2.65 11.33 -11.32
C GLY A 20 -2.62 10.60 -9.98
N LEU A 21 -3.24 11.17 -8.94
CA LEU A 21 -3.21 10.60 -7.59
C LEU A 21 -4.53 9.92 -7.17
N ALA A 22 -5.62 10.08 -7.95
CA ALA A 22 -6.97 9.74 -7.50
C ALA A 22 -7.58 8.44 -8.06
N GLU A 23 -6.95 7.77 -9.04
CA GLU A 23 -7.50 6.57 -9.70
C GLU A 23 -6.69 5.30 -9.38
N MET A 24 -6.64 4.93 -8.10
CA MET A 24 -6.30 3.57 -7.64
C MET A 24 -7.46 3.02 -6.81
N LYS A 25 -8.69 3.28 -7.23
CA LYS A 25 -9.90 2.84 -6.52
C LYS A 25 -10.61 1.81 -7.40
N ASP A 26 -10.57 0.55 -6.97
CA ASP A 26 -11.25 -0.61 -7.55
C ASP A 26 -10.63 -1.25 -8.81
N ARG A 27 -9.33 -1.57 -8.73
CA ARG A 27 -8.70 -2.47 -9.72
C ARG A 27 -9.34 -3.87 -9.61
N LYS A 28 -9.97 -4.33 -10.70
CA LYS A 28 -10.35 -5.75 -10.87
C LYS A 28 -9.15 -6.53 -11.39
N PHE A 29 -8.92 -7.71 -10.83
CA PHE A 29 -7.82 -8.59 -11.21
C PHE A 29 -8.27 -9.64 -12.21
N THR A 30 -7.43 -9.96 -13.19
CA THR A 30 -7.73 -11.00 -14.18
C THR A 30 -7.56 -12.41 -13.57
N PRO A 31 -8.20 -13.45 -14.13
CA PRO A 31 -7.99 -14.82 -13.69
C PRO A 31 -6.51 -15.26 -13.73
N GLN A 32 -5.73 -14.76 -14.70
CA GLN A 32 -4.30 -15.06 -14.75
C GLN A 32 -3.53 -14.41 -13.60
N GLU A 33 -3.87 -13.17 -13.23
CA GLU A 33 -3.26 -12.48 -12.09
C GLU A 33 -3.58 -13.18 -10.77
N ILE A 34 -4.84 -13.59 -10.58
CA ILE A 34 -5.28 -14.37 -9.41
C ILE A 34 -4.50 -15.68 -9.32
N LYS A 35 -4.41 -16.43 -10.43
CA LYS A 35 -3.65 -17.68 -10.48
C LYS A 35 -2.18 -17.44 -10.14
N LYS A 36 -1.55 -16.44 -10.75
CA LYS A 36 -0.15 -16.08 -10.49
C LYS A 36 0.09 -15.73 -9.01
N MET A 37 -0.77 -14.92 -8.41
CA MET A 37 -0.67 -14.56 -6.99
C MET A 37 -0.85 -15.79 -6.09
N SER A 38 -1.72 -16.73 -6.46
CA SER A 38 -1.95 -17.95 -5.68
C SER A 38 -0.77 -18.93 -5.73
N GLU A 39 0.00 -18.90 -6.83
CA GLU A 39 1.20 -19.73 -7.02
C GLU A 39 2.47 -19.08 -6.45
N THR A 40 2.43 -17.77 -6.18
CA THR A 40 3.55 -17.03 -5.60
C THR A 40 3.75 -17.44 -4.15
N LYS A 41 5.01 -17.65 -3.75
CA LYS A 41 5.40 -17.90 -2.36
C LYS A 41 6.17 -16.69 -1.83
N ALA A 42 5.93 -16.33 -0.58
CA ALA A 42 6.74 -15.36 0.13
C ALA A 42 7.32 -16.03 1.39
N ILE A 43 8.57 -15.68 1.71
CA ILE A 43 9.25 -16.14 2.91
C ILE A 43 9.62 -14.89 3.71
N ILE A 44 9.16 -14.83 4.96
CA ILE A 44 9.65 -13.84 5.92
C ILE A 44 10.84 -14.46 6.63
N GLU A 45 12.03 -13.97 6.34
CA GLU A 45 13.27 -14.38 7.00
C GLU A 45 13.43 -13.60 8.31
N THR A 46 13.68 -14.33 9.40
CA THR A 46 13.92 -13.73 10.71
C THR A 46 15.07 -14.43 11.41
N LYS A 47 15.64 -13.78 12.42
CA LYS A 47 16.66 -14.41 13.29
C LYS A 47 16.15 -15.64 14.07
N PHE A 48 14.83 -15.85 14.11
CA PHE A 48 14.19 -16.98 14.78
C PHE A 48 13.76 -18.10 13.82
N GLY A 49 14.06 -17.94 12.53
CA GLY A 49 13.67 -18.87 11.47
C GLY A 49 12.78 -18.23 10.41
N ASN A 50 12.45 -19.04 9.40
CA ASN A 50 11.71 -18.64 8.23
C ASN A 50 10.22 -18.91 8.40
N ILE A 51 9.38 -17.97 7.96
CA ILE A 51 7.92 -18.11 7.92
C ILE A 51 7.50 -18.11 6.44
N GLU A 52 7.05 -19.26 5.94
CA GLU A 52 6.53 -19.38 4.57
C GLU A 52 5.04 -19.00 4.53
N LEU A 53 4.67 -18.14 3.57
CA LEU A 53 3.31 -17.65 3.38
C LEU A 53 2.68 -18.27 2.14
N LYS A 54 1.44 -18.73 2.30
CA LYS A 54 0.52 -19.08 1.21
C LYS A 54 -0.56 -18.01 1.07
N PHE A 55 -0.86 -17.61 -0.16
CA PHE A 55 -1.84 -16.57 -0.44
C PHE A 55 -3.18 -17.12 -0.93
N PHE A 56 -4.24 -16.35 -0.67
CA PHE A 56 -5.62 -16.65 -1.09
C PHE A 56 -6.23 -15.48 -1.87
N PRO A 57 -5.74 -15.19 -3.09
CA PRO A 57 -6.20 -14.04 -3.88
C PRO A 57 -7.65 -14.18 -4.37
N GLY A 58 -8.25 -15.37 -4.33
CA GLY A 58 -9.69 -15.52 -4.60
C GLY A 58 -10.57 -14.85 -3.54
N THR A 59 -10.06 -14.70 -2.32
CA THR A 59 -10.79 -14.10 -1.18
C THR A 59 -10.46 -12.62 -1.01
N ALA A 60 -9.18 -12.26 -1.08
CA ALA A 60 -8.70 -10.90 -0.84
C ALA A 60 -7.65 -10.48 -1.88
N PRO A 61 -8.03 -10.32 -3.16
CA PRO A 61 -7.09 -10.05 -4.24
C PRO A 61 -6.36 -8.72 -4.06
N GLY A 62 -7.04 -7.68 -3.56
CA GLY A 62 -6.44 -6.37 -3.32
C GLY A 62 -5.35 -6.43 -2.25
N HIS A 63 -5.62 -7.12 -1.13
CA HIS A 63 -4.65 -7.26 -0.04
C HIS A 63 -3.45 -8.12 -0.43
N VAL A 64 -3.67 -9.24 -1.13
CA VAL A 64 -2.58 -10.10 -1.60
C VAL A 64 -1.68 -9.33 -2.58
N ASN A 65 -2.26 -8.64 -3.57
CA ASN A 65 -1.46 -7.84 -4.50
C ASN A 65 -0.68 -6.74 -3.78
N ASN A 66 -1.33 -6.03 -2.85
CA ASN A 66 -0.67 -4.97 -2.08
C ASN A 66 0.52 -5.49 -1.27
N PHE A 67 0.35 -6.62 -0.58
CA PHE A 67 1.44 -7.25 0.17
C PHE A 67 2.60 -7.64 -0.75
N LEU A 68 2.32 -8.30 -1.88
CA LEU A 68 3.35 -8.73 -2.83
C LEU A 68 4.11 -7.55 -3.43
N GLU A 69 3.42 -6.46 -3.78
CA GLU A 69 4.06 -5.27 -4.33
C GLU A 69 4.93 -4.54 -3.30
N LEU A 70 4.47 -4.45 -2.03
CA LEU A 70 5.29 -3.90 -0.94
C LEU A 70 6.51 -4.78 -0.66
N ALA A 71 6.34 -6.10 -0.62
CA ALA A 71 7.43 -7.04 -0.43
C ALA A 71 8.49 -6.96 -1.53
N LYS A 72 8.08 -6.94 -2.81
CA LYS A 72 9.01 -6.78 -3.96
C LYS A 72 9.81 -5.48 -3.91
N LYS A 73 9.25 -4.43 -3.30
CA LYS A 73 9.91 -3.13 -3.12
C LYS A 73 10.84 -3.08 -1.90
N GLY A 74 10.99 -4.18 -1.15
CA GLY A 74 11.76 -4.22 0.09
C GLY A 74 11.14 -3.40 1.22
N PHE A 75 9.84 -3.08 1.14
CA PHE A 75 9.18 -2.21 2.11
C PHE A 75 9.30 -2.75 3.55
N TYR A 76 9.14 -4.07 3.70
CA TYR A 76 9.17 -4.75 4.99
C TYR A 76 10.59 -5.02 5.53
N ASP A 77 11.63 -4.80 4.73
CA ASP A 77 13.00 -5.10 5.11
C ASP A 77 13.43 -4.22 6.30
N GLY A 78 13.96 -4.88 7.33
CA GLY A 78 14.34 -4.24 8.59
C GLY A 78 13.19 -3.84 9.51
N THR A 79 11.93 -4.10 9.14
CA THR A 79 10.80 -3.92 10.07
C THR A 79 10.81 -4.99 11.17
N THR A 80 10.20 -4.69 12.31
CA THR A 80 10.09 -5.63 13.44
C THR A 80 8.64 -5.96 13.78
N PHE A 81 8.44 -7.08 14.46
CA PHE A 81 7.18 -7.39 15.13
C PHE A 81 7.10 -6.57 16.42
N HIS A 82 6.47 -5.40 16.35
CA HIS A 82 6.40 -4.44 17.46
C HIS A 82 5.37 -4.83 18.53
N ARG A 83 4.45 -5.74 18.21
CA ARG A 83 3.45 -6.25 19.15
C ARG A 83 3.39 -7.78 19.09
N VAL A 84 3.60 -8.42 20.24
CA VAL A 84 3.59 -9.88 20.41
C VAL A 84 2.70 -10.20 21.59
N ILE A 85 1.63 -10.96 21.36
CA ILE A 85 0.70 -11.40 22.40
C ILE A 85 0.73 -12.94 22.44
N PRO A 86 1.29 -13.55 23.50
CA PRO A 86 1.35 -15.00 23.64
C PRO A 86 -0.03 -15.65 23.54
N GLY A 87 -0.12 -16.73 22.76
CA GLY A 87 -1.38 -17.46 22.54
C GLY A 87 -2.39 -16.76 21.63
N PHE A 88 -2.04 -15.59 21.06
CA PHE A 88 -2.95 -14.86 20.18
C PHE A 88 -2.30 -14.52 18.83
N MET A 89 -1.46 -13.50 18.76
CA MET A 89 -0.91 -13.04 17.48
C MET A 89 0.38 -12.23 17.64
N ILE A 90 1.09 -12.10 16.52
CA ILE A 90 2.18 -11.14 16.31
C ILE A 90 1.76 -10.14 15.24
N GLN A 91 2.10 -8.88 15.44
CA GLN A 91 1.81 -7.79 14.50
C GLN A 91 3.11 -7.09 14.12
N GLY A 92 3.32 -6.91 12.82
CA GLY A 92 4.53 -6.33 12.23
C GLY A 92 4.21 -5.58 10.94
N GLY A 93 5.25 -5.23 10.18
CA GLY A 93 5.13 -4.56 8.89
C GLY A 93 4.98 -3.04 8.95
N ASP A 94 5.17 -2.44 10.14
CA ASP A 94 5.20 -0.99 10.31
C ASP A 94 6.61 -0.43 9.99
N PRO A 95 6.77 0.49 9.00
CA PRO A 95 8.06 1.08 8.65
C PRO A 95 8.69 1.92 9.77
N ASN A 96 7.91 2.49 10.70
CA ASN A 96 8.46 3.26 11.83
C ASN A 96 9.32 2.38 12.74
N THR A 97 9.09 1.05 12.73
CA THR A 97 9.86 0.10 13.52
C THR A 97 11.32 -0.07 13.09
N LYS A 98 11.70 0.52 11.95
CA LYS A 98 13.10 0.61 11.52
C LYS A 98 13.89 1.62 12.37
N SER A 99 13.20 2.59 12.98
CA SER A 99 13.78 3.52 13.94
C SER A 99 13.88 2.87 15.32
N PRO A 100 14.97 3.14 16.09
CA PRO A 100 15.06 2.71 17.48
C PRO A 100 14.04 3.42 18.40
N ASP A 101 13.46 4.54 17.98
CA ASP A 101 12.42 5.23 18.74
C ASP A 101 11.11 4.44 18.70
N ARG A 102 10.79 3.80 19.82
CA ARG A 102 9.61 2.96 19.99
C ARG A 102 8.31 3.77 20.15
N SER A 103 8.38 5.08 20.39
CA SER A 103 7.18 5.90 20.61
C SER A 103 6.27 5.98 19.38
N GLN A 104 6.84 5.73 18.19
CA GLN A 104 6.12 5.79 16.91
C GLN A 104 5.72 4.44 16.34
N HIS A 105 6.08 3.34 17.01
CA HIS A 105 5.80 1.98 16.54
C HIS A 105 4.30 1.67 16.64
N GLY A 106 3.77 1.00 15.62
CA GLY A 106 2.35 0.67 15.44
C GLY A 106 1.54 1.71 14.66
N MET A 107 2.12 2.84 14.29
CA MET A 107 1.40 3.96 13.65
C MET A 107 1.80 4.24 12.19
N GLY A 108 2.84 3.58 11.68
CA GLY A 108 3.25 3.76 10.29
C GLY A 108 2.50 2.87 9.30
N GLY A 109 2.77 3.10 8.03
CA GLY A 109 2.16 2.38 6.91
C GLY A 109 2.70 2.87 5.56
N PRO A 110 2.19 2.35 4.44
CA PRO A 110 2.71 2.67 3.11
C PRO A 110 2.26 4.04 2.57
N GLY A 111 1.62 4.88 3.41
CA GLY A 111 1.11 6.20 3.04
C GLY A 111 -0.26 6.21 2.36
N TYR A 112 -0.92 5.06 2.27
CA TYR A 112 -2.26 4.92 1.71
C TYR A 112 -3.03 3.77 2.37
N THR A 113 -4.34 3.72 2.11
CA THR A 113 -5.22 2.63 2.56
C THR A 113 -5.87 1.95 1.35
N ILE A 114 -6.26 0.69 1.53
CA ILE A 114 -7.04 -0.09 0.56
C ILE A 114 -8.40 -0.43 1.16
N LYS A 115 -9.40 -0.72 0.31
CA LYS A 115 -10.73 -1.13 0.78
C LYS A 115 -10.67 -2.50 1.43
N ALA A 116 -11.49 -2.69 2.47
CA ALA A 116 -11.59 -3.97 3.16
C ALA A 116 -12.23 -5.05 2.26
N GLU A 117 -11.76 -6.29 2.40
CA GLU A 117 -12.25 -7.48 1.68
C GLU A 117 -12.65 -8.53 2.71
N PHE A 118 -13.86 -9.10 2.58
CA PHE A 118 -14.43 -10.07 3.53
C PHE A 118 -15.01 -11.27 2.77
N SER A 119 -15.10 -12.44 3.43
CA SER A 119 -15.63 -13.70 2.90
C SER A 119 -17.04 -13.99 3.40
#